data_AF-A0A815LWS4-F1
#
_entry.id   AF-A0A815LWS4-F1
#
_cell.length_a   1.000
_cell.length_b   1.000
_cell.length_c   1.000
_cell.angle_alpha   90.00
_cell.angle_beta   90.00
_cell.angle_gamma   90.00
#
_symmetry.space_group_name_H-M   'P 1'
#
loop_
_entity.id
_entity.type
_entity.pdbx_description
1 polymer ?
#
loop_
_entity_poly.entity_id
_entity_poly.type
_entity_poly.pdbx_seq_one_letter_code
_entity_poly.pdbx_strand_id
1 'polypeptide(L)'
;METIYYYPSDTTIDSLLFSNYISEEIRCLSVKEFTSSQAIDRLGALVSDSPYDLALGHFDKKMIVVLLVIKGFVACPGHFRHISLVLRVYNPLFLSSILLM
;
A
#
# COMPACT_ATOMS: atom_id res chain seq x y z
N MET A 1 -7.07 27.89 -10.70
CA MET A 1 -7.82 26.62 -10.66
C MET A 1 -7.43 25.93 -9.37
N GLU A 2 -8.23 26.09 -8.33
CA GLU A 2 -7.99 25.53 -7.00
C GLU A 2 -8.27 24.03 -7.03
N THR A 3 -7.26 23.22 -6.71
CA THR A 3 -7.43 21.79 -6.42
C THR A 3 -8.26 21.65 -5.15
N ILE A 4 -9.53 21.27 -5.31
CA ILE A 4 -10.44 20.99 -4.20
C ILE A 4 -9.97 19.70 -3.53
N TYR A 5 -9.37 19.81 -2.34
CA TYR A 5 -9.13 18.67 -1.47
C TYR A 5 -10.47 18.27 -0.84
N TYR A 6 -11.14 17.26 -1.39
CA TYR A 6 -12.23 16.58 -0.69
C TYR A 6 -11.63 15.85 0.53
N TYR A 7 -11.60 16.53 1.67
CA TYR A 7 -11.61 15.90 2.99
C TYR A 7 -13.07 15.92 3.46
N PRO A 8 -13.63 14.79 3.93
CA PRO A 8 -14.94 14.81 4.55
C PRO A 8 -14.93 15.82 5.71
N SER A 9 -15.90 16.73 5.66
CA SER A 9 -16.07 17.87 6.56
C SER A 9 -16.15 17.44 8.02
N ASP A 10 -15.33 18.06 8.87
CA ASP A 10 -15.46 18.16 10.34
C ASP A 10 -15.86 16.90 11.13
N THR A 11 -15.47 15.71 10.68
CA THR A 11 -15.61 14.48 11.47
C THR A 11 -14.45 14.32 12.46
N THR A 12 -14.77 14.29 13.76
CA THR A 12 -13.84 13.89 14.83
C THR A 12 -13.80 12.38 14.98
N ILE A 13 -12.66 11.84 15.42
CA ILE A 13 -12.52 10.40 15.67
C ILE A 13 -13.06 10.10 17.06
N ASP A 14 -14.21 9.42 17.13
CA ASP A 14 -14.86 9.11 18.42
C ASP A 14 -14.26 7.89 19.12
N SER A 15 -13.80 6.89 18.36
CA SER A 15 -13.19 5.66 18.89
C SER A 15 -12.31 4.97 17.87
N LEU A 16 -11.40 4.11 18.35
CA LEU A 16 -10.46 3.35 17.54
C LEU A 16 -10.54 1.86 17.90
N LEU A 17 -10.71 1.01 16.90
CA LEU A 17 -10.70 -0.45 17.04
C LEU A 17 -9.40 -1.01 16.50
N PHE A 18 -8.81 -1.96 17.22
CA PHE A 18 -7.65 -2.72 16.77
C PHE A 18 -8.06 -4.14 16.42
N SER A 19 -7.69 -4.59 15.22
CA SER A 19 -7.93 -5.94 14.74
C SER A 19 -6.78 -6.40 13.84
N ASN A 20 -6.80 -7.68 13.48
CA ASN A 20 -5.88 -8.26 12.50
C ASN A 20 -6.58 -8.41 11.16
N TYR A 21 -5.85 -8.17 10.07
CA TYR A 21 -6.37 -8.44 8.73
C TYR A 21 -6.38 -9.94 8.41
N ILE A 22 -7.45 -10.39 7.76
CA ILE A 22 -7.46 -11.69 7.07
C ILE A 22 -6.92 -11.57 5.65
N SER A 23 -6.54 -12.70 5.06
CA SER A 23 -5.91 -12.72 3.72
C SER A 23 -6.82 -12.14 2.63
N GLU A 24 -8.12 -12.32 2.75
CA GLU A 24 -9.13 -11.78 1.84
C GLU A 24 -9.23 -10.26 1.93
N GLU A 25 -9.23 -9.69 3.14
CA GLU A 25 -9.25 -8.24 3.36
C GLU A 25 -8.01 -7.56 2.77
N ILE A 26 -6.83 -8.16 2.97
CA ILE A 26 -5.57 -7.67 2.39
C ILE A 26 -5.68 -7.61 0.85
N ARG A 27 -6.28 -8.62 0.22
CA ARG A 27 -6.48 -8.64 -1.23
C ARG A 27 -7.49 -7.60 -1.69
N CYS A 28 -8.58 -7.40 -0.94
CA CYS A 28 -9.58 -6.38 -1.25
C CYS A 28 -9.04 -4.94 -1.15
N LEU A 29 -8.17 -4.68 -0.18
CA LEU A 29 -7.53 -3.37 0.00
C LEU A 29 -6.38 -3.13 -0.99
N SER A 30 -5.77 -4.21 -1.48
CA SER A 30 -4.61 -4.14 -2.35
C SER A 30 -4.99 -3.75 -3.78
N VAL A 31 -4.36 -2.70 -4.31
CA VAL A 31 -4.53 -2.32 -5.72
C VAL A 31 -3.86 -3.29 -6.69
N LYS A 32 -2.77 -3.95 -6.28
CA LYS A 32 -2.02 -4.90 -7.12
C LYS A 32 -1.09 -5.80 -6.31
N GLU A 33 -0.86 -7.03 -6.75
CA GLU A 33 0.16 -7.92 -6.17
C GLU A 33 1.57 -7.53 -6.60
N PHE A 34 2.52 -7.60 -5.68
CA PHE A 34 3.95 -7.43 -5.95
C PHE A 34 4.59 -8.74 -6.43
N THR A 35 5.28 -8.69 -7.58
CA THR A 35 5.86 -9.90 -8.19
C THR A 35 7.37 -9.83 -8.40
N SER A 36 7.98 -8.64 -8.31
CA SER A 36 9.42 -8.44 -8.57
C SER A 36 10.12 -7.73 -7.41
N SER A 37 11.10 -8.37 -6.79
CA SER A 37 11.94 -7.71 -5.77
C SER A 37 12.87 -6.64 -6.35
N GLN A 38 13.06 -6.61 -7.67
CA GLN A 38 13.94 -5.64 -8.32
C GLN A 38 13.18 -4.35 -8.60
N ALA A 39 13.63 -3.25 -7.99
CA ALA A 39 13.06 -1.91 -8.15
C ALA A 39 13.41 -1.25 -9.49
N ILE A 40 14.68 -1.34 -9.87
CA ILE A 40 15.26 -0.63 -11.00
C ILE A 40 16.03 -1.66 -11.83
N ASP A 41 15.84 -1.62 -13.15
CA ASP A 41 16.55 -2.49 -14.08
C ASP A 41 18.01 -2.03 -14.29
N ARG A 42 18.75 -2.76 -15.12
CA ARG A 42 20.16 -2.44 -15.40
C ARG A 42 20.34 -1.16 -16.22
N LEU A 43 19.28 -0.63 -16.82
CA LEU A 43 19.28 0.58 -17.64
C LEU A 43 18.82 1.81 -16.84
N GLY A 44 18.44 1.62 -15.57
CA GLY A 44 17.98 2.69 -14.68
C GLY A 44 16.47 2.95 -14.75
N ALA A 45 15.70 2.11 -15.45
CA ALA A 45 14.25 2.24 -15.51
C ALA A 45 13.57 1.52 -14.34
N LEU A 46 12.42 2.06 -13.89
CA LEU A 46 11.60 1.41 -12.88
C LEU A 46 10.99 0.12 -13.45
N VAL A 47 11.11 -0.96 -12.69
CA VAL A 47 10.53 -2.25 -13.04
C VAL A 47 9.05 -2.26 -12.64
N SER A 48 8.19 -2.72 -13.54
CA SER A 48 6.78 -2.96 -13.25
C SER A 48 6.63 -3.96 -12.11
N ASP A 49 5.59 -3.83 -11.29
CA ASP A 49 5.31 -4.75 -10.18
C ASP A 49 6.39 -4.86 -9.10
N SER A 50 7.24 -3.83 -9.06
CA SER A 50 8.27 -3.65 -8.05
C SER A 50 7.78 -2.77 -6.88
N PRO A 51 8.62 -2.55 -5.84
CA PRO A 51 8.24 -1.72 -4.69
C PRO A 51 8.09 -0.25 -5.04
N TYR A 52 8.67 0.16 -6.17
CA TYR A 52 8.70 1.54 -6.63
C TYR A 52 7.88 1.71 -7.91
N ASP A 53 6.97 0.77 -8.17
CA ASP A 53 6.00 0.88 -9.25
C ASP A 53 5.16 2.15 -9.06
N LEU A 54 5.01 2.93 -10.12
CA LEU A 54 4.24 4.18 -10.14
C LEU A 54 2.76 3.98 -9.84
N ALA A 55 2.25 2.73 -9.85
CA ALA A 55 0.91 2.41 -9.35
C ALA A 55 0.75 2.63 -7.83
N LEU A 56 1.84 2.60 -7.05
CA LEU A 56 1.79 2.71 -5.58
C LEU A 56 1.57 4.14 -5.06
N GLY A 57 1.72 5.13 -5.93
CA GLY A 57 1.75 6.54 -5.56
C GLY A 57 2.97 7.23 -6.17
N HIS A 58 3.22 8.45 -5.71
CA HIS A 58 4.34 9.24 -6.22
C HIS A 58 5.62 8.91 -5.44
N PHE A 59 6.66 8.47 -6.12
CA PHE A 59 8.00 8.39 -5.53
C PHE A 59 8.75 9.74 -5.58
N ASP A 60 8.46 10.57 -6.58
CA ASP A 60 9.05 11.90 -6.77
C ASP A 60 7.97 12.90 -7.22
N LYS A 61 8.18 14.18 -6.91
CA LYS A 61 7.29 15.31 -7.24
C LYS A 61 7.02 15.45 -8.74
N LYS A 62 7.89 14.88 -9.58
CA LYS A 62 7.81 14.95 -11.05
C LYS A 62 7.12 13.74 -11.69
N MET A 63 6.88 12.68 -10.94
CA MET A 63 6.27 11.45 -11.45
C MET A 63 4.75 11.57 -11.43
N ILE A 64 4.05 11.01 -12.40
CA ILE A 64 2.57 10.96 -12.43
C ILE A 64 2.15 9.52 -12.12
N VAL A 65 1.24 9.34 -11.16
CA VAL A 65 0.67 8.03 -10.81
C VAL A 65 -0.26 7.57 -11.93
N VAL A 66 -0.24 6.28 -12.24
CA VAL A 66 -1.16 5.68 -13.22
C VAL A 66 -2.53 5.38 -12.60
N LEU A 67 -2.66 5.36 -11.27
CA LEU A 67 -3.89 4.98 -10.58
C LEU A 67 -4.93 6.10 -10.52
N LEU A 68 -6.21 5.69 -10.38
CA LEU A 68 -7.48 6.46 -10.43
C LEU A 68 -7.58 7.78 -9.65
N VAL A 69 -6.55 8.16 -8.88
CA VAL A 69 -6.53 9.36 -8.05
C VAL A 69 -5.45 10.30 -8.59
N ILE A 70 -5.84 11.19 -9.51
CA ILE A 70 -5.00 12.31 -9.94
C ILE A 70 -5.01 13.38 -8.85
N LYS A 71 -4.34 13.08 -7.73
CA LYS A 71 -4.03 14.03 -6.66
C LYS A 71 -2.51 14.19 -6.65
N GLY A 72 -1.98 15.41 -6.65
CA GLY A 72 -0.53 15.64 -6.67
C GLY A 72 0.20 14.97 -5.50
N PHE A 73 1.54 14.91 -5.55
CA PHE A 73 2.41 14.25 -4.55
C PHE A 73 1.98 14.44 -3.08
N VAL A 74 1.56 15.65 -2.70
CA VAL A 74 1.19 16.01 -1.32
C VAL A 74 -0.20 15.48 -0.91
N ALA A 75 -1.05 15.20 -1.90
CA ALA A 75 -2.47 14.97 -1.75
C ALA A 75 -2.85 13.47 -1.83
N CYS A 76 -1.91 12.60 -2.18
CA CYS A 76 -2.12 11.16 -2.25
C CYS A 76 -1.63 10.49 -0.96
N PRO A 77 -2.49 9.81 -0.18
CA PRO A 77 -2.09 9.12 1.04
C PRO A 77 -1.31 7.83 0.79
N GLY A 78 -1.16 7.43 -0.48
CA GLY A 78 -0.57 6.15 -0.90
C GLY A 78 -1.61 5.05 -1.07
N HIS A 79 -1.22 3.97 -1.75
CA HIS A 79 -2.07 2.83 -2.05
C HIS A 79 -1.47 1.53 -1.50
N PHE A 80 -2.30 0.69 -0.90
CA PHE A 80 -1.87 -0.61 -0.40
C PHE A 80 -1.65 -1.61 -1.53
N ARG A 81 -0.66 -2.50 -1.35
CA ARG A 81 -0.41 -3.69 -2.16
C ARG A 81 -0.16 -4.88 -1.27
N HIS A 82 -0.19 -6.07 -1.85
CA HIS A 82 0.12 -7.30 -1.13
C HIS A 82 1.21 -8.11 -1.82
N ILE A 83 1.87 -8.96 -1.03
CA ILE A 83 2.79 -10.01 -1.48
C ILE A 83 2.14 -11.33 -1.13
N SER A 84 1.97 -12.24 -2.10
CA SER A 84 1.57 -13.60 -1.79
C SER A 84 2.78 -14.41 -1.37
N LEU A 85 2.70 -14.98 -0.17
CA LEU A 85 3.70 -15.91 0.30
C LEU A 85 3.37 -17.31 -0.22
N VAL A 86 4.39 -18.00 -0.71
CA VAL A 86 4.26 -19.39 -1.22
C VAL A 86 3.84 -20.35 -0.10
N LEU A 87 4.20 -20.04 1.14
CA LEU A 87 3.86 -20.81 2.32
C LEU A 87 3.25 -19.90 3.39
N ARG A 88 2.37 -20.47 4.22
CA ARG A 88 1.86 -19.78 5.41
C ARG A 88 2.99 -19.67 6.42
N VAL A 89 3.16 -18.47 6.96
CA VAL A 89 4.16 -18.17 7.99
C VAL A 89 3.46 -17.65 9.22
N TYR A 90 4.04 -17.91 10.39
CA TYR A 90 3.57 -17.31 11.63
C TYR A 90 4.05 -15.87 11.73
N ASN A 91 3.16 -14.97 12.12
CA ASN A 91 3.57 -13.61 12.48
C ASN A 91 4.40 -13.68 13.79
N PRO A 92 5.65 -13.19 13.79
CA PRO A 92 6.52 -13.23 14.96
C PRO A 92 5.89 -12.67 16.24
N LEU A 93 5.00 -11.68 16.11
CA LEU A 93 4.33 -11.04 17.25
C LEU A 93 3.36 -11.99 17.99
N PHE A 94 2.89 -13.05 17.33
CA PHE A 94 2.00 -14.04 17.93
C PHE A 94 2.71 -15.32 18.37
N LEU A 95 4.03 -15.41 18.21
CA LEU A 95 4.77 -16.63 18.56
C LEU A 95 4.60 -17.00 20.04
N SER A 96 4.64 -16.03 20.94
CA SER A 96 4.42 -16.28 22.38
C SER A 96 3.03 -16.86 22.65
N SER A 97 1.98 -16.33 22.03
CA SER A 97 0.61 -16.83 22.19
C SER A 97 0.39 -18.21 21.56
N ILE A 98 1.14 -18.53 20.51
CA ILE A 98 1.01 -19.81 19.78
C ILE A 98 1.82 -20.92 20.46
N LEU A 99 3.02 -20.61 20.97
CA LEU A 99 3.94 -21.60 21.56
C LEU A 99 3.63 -21.94 23.02
N LEU A 100 2.84 -21.12 23.72
CA LEU A 100 2.41 -21.39 25.09
C LEU A 100 1.14 -22.25 25.18
N MET A 101 0.61 -22.73 24.04
CA MET A 101 -0.53 -23.65 23.97
C MET A 101 -0.09 -25.10 23.78
#